data_AF-A0A4Y2SEM6-F1
#
_entry.id   AF-A0A4Y2SEM6-F1
#
_cell.length_a   1.000
_cell.length_b   1.000
_cell.length_c   1.000
_cell.angle_alpha   90.00
_cell.angle_beta   90.00
_cell.angle_gamma   90.00
#
_symmetry.space_group_name_H-M   'P 1'
#
loop_
_entity.id
_entity.type
_entity.pdbx_description
1 polymer ?
#
loop_
_entity_poly.entity_id
_entity_poly.type
_entity_poly.pdbx_seq_one_letter_code
_entity_poly.pdbx_strand_id
1 'polypeptide(L)'
;MALPPGKLYFTLFEKELILVLVKPHLEVIENKETNGVTSAEKAKAFCEITKQFNATDGVNQRTAKQIRQCYLNLKKKLRQKSTCLRQELRKTGGGEVAKEVELSTLERRFLEEPILTLPLSTPYDSDTSQMEILKSQDKSNADDPFVRPLTPSQNASAEASELDTSVIY
;
A
#
# COMPACT_ATOMS: atom_id res chain seq x y z
N MET A 1 16.18 -44.37 -12.06
CA MET A 1 15.09 -43.70 -12.80
C MET A 1 14.90 -42.32 -12.21
N ALA A 2 15.29 -41.25 -12.92
CA ALA A 2 14.96 -39.89 -12.50
C ALA A 2 13.52 -39.62 -12.94
N LEU A 3 12.63 -39.32 -11.99
CA LEU A 3 11.26 -38.91 -12.28
C LEU A 3 11.32 -37.66 -13.19
N PRO A 4 10.53 -37.59 -14.28
CA PRO A 4 10.45 -36.38 -15.07
C PRO A 4 10.01 -35.23 -14.15
N PRO A 5 10.58 -34.02 -14.28
CA PRO A 5 10.22 -32.91 -13.42
C PRO A 5 8.79 -32.46 -13.75
N GLY A 6 7.83 -33.14 -13.13
CA GLY A 6 6.44 -32.72 -13.09
C GLY A 6 6.36 -31.37 -12.41
N LYS A 7 5.35 -30.58 -12.77
CA LYS A 7 5.09 -29.29 -12.11
C LYS A 7 4.82 -29.53 -10.63
N LEU A 8 5.82 -29.30 -9.78
CA LEU A 8 5.70 -29.46 -8.34
C LEU A 8 4.88 -28.30 -7.76
N TYR A 9 3.77 -28.61 -7.10
CA TYR A 9 2.98 -27.61 -6.38
C TYR A 9 3.64 -27.27 -5.04
N PHE A 10 3.32 -26.08 -4.51
CA PHE A 10 3.77 -25.69 -3.17
C PHE A 10 2.92 -26.41 -2.11
N THR A 11 3.58 -27.12 -1.19
CA THR A 11 2.93 -27.76 -0.04
C THR A 11 2.42 -26.72 0.97
N LEU A 12 1.62 -27.14 1.96
CA LEU A 12 1.19 -26.23 3.02
C LEU A 12 2.38 -25.74 3.86
N PHE A 13 3.29 -26.65 4.22
CA PHE A 13 4.52 -26.33 4.92
C PHE A 13 5.37 -25.30 4.16
N GLU A 14 5.59 -25.50 2.85
CA GLU A 14 6.37 -24.57 2.03
C GLU A 14 5.71 -23.17 1.98
N LYS A 15 4.38 -23.10 1.97
CA LYS A 15 3.63 -21.83 1.98
C LYS A 15 3.77 -21.09 3.31
N GLU A 16 3.68 -21.81 4.43
CA GLU A 16 3.88 -21.23 5.76
C GLU A 16 5.31 -20.76 5.95
N LEU A 17 6.29 -21.54 5.50
CA LEU A 17 7.70 -21.16 5.52
C LEU A 17 7.94 -19.87 4.74
N ILE A 18 7.34 -19.71 3.55
CA ILE A 18 7.44 -18.45 2.79
C ILE A 18 6.91 -17.26 3.61
N LEU A 19 5.79 -17.39 4.31
CA LEU A 19 5.27 -16.30 5.15
C LEU A 19 6.23 -15.93 6.28
N VAL A 20 6.82 -16.94 6.93
CA VAL A 20 7.82 -16.75 8.00
C VAL A 20 9.05 -16.03 7.47
N LEU A 21 9.61 -16.46 6.33
CA LEU A 21 10.81 -15.87 5.74
C LEU A 21 10.57 -14.47 5.16
N VAL A 22 9.34 -14.17 4.71
CA VAL A 22 9.01 -12.83 4.19
C VAL A 22 8.85 -11.82 5.31
N LYS A 23 8.42 -12.23 6.51
CA LYS A 23 8.09 -11.33 7.62
C LYS A 23 9.21 -10.30 7.94
N PRO A 24 10.50 -10.66 8.03
CA PRO A 24 11.58 -9.70 8.29
C PRO A 24 11.85 -8.71 7.14
N HIS A 25 11.44 -9.05 5.91
CA HIS A 25 11.68 -8.24 4.71
C HIS A 25 10.44 -7.46 4.27
N LEU A 26 9.38 -7.40 5.10
CA LEU A 26 8.10 -6.77 4.74
C LEU A 26 8.25 -5.31 4.33
N GLU A 27 9.07 -4.52 5.03
CA GLU A 27 9.28 -3.10 4.72
C GLU A 27 9.77 -2.87 3.29
N VAL A 28 10.71 -3.70 2.83
CA VAL A 28 11.27 -3.63 1.47
C VAL A 28 10.28 -4.18 0.45
N ILE A 29 9.65 -5.32 0.74
CA ILE A 29 8.75 -6.03 -0.19
C ILE A 29 7.45 -5.26 -0.42
N GLU A 30 6.89 -4.67 0.64
CA GLU A 30 5.62 -3.93 0.62
C GLU A 30 5.80 -2.42 0.35
N ASN A 31 7.03 -1.96 0.13
CA ASN A 31 7.28 -0.60 -0.31
C ASN A 31 6.48 -0.32 -1.60
N LYS A 32 5.71 0.78 -1.61
CA LYS A 32 4.84 1.17 -2.73
C LYS A 32 5.56 1.96 -3.81
N GLU A 33 6.78 2.43 -3.53
CA GLU A 33 7.59 3.17 -4.49
C GLU A 33 7.98 2.31 -5.69
N THR A 34 7.89 2.92 -6.86
CA THR A 34 8.21 2.29 -8.15
C THR A 34 9.42 2.99 -8.76
N ASN A 35 10.59 2.75 -8.17
CA ASN A 35 11.86 3.30 -8.61
C ASN A 35 12.80 2.13 -8.99
N GLY A 36 13.79 2.39 -9.85
CA GLY A 36 14.75 1.35 -10.27
C GLY A 36 15.50 0.73 -9.08
N VAL A 37 15.87 1.58 -8.10
CA VAL A 37 16.54 1.17 -6.86
C VAL A 37 15.65 0.26 -6.01
N THR A 38 14.40 0.67 -5.74
CA THR A 38 13.47 -0.12 -4.92
C THR A 38 13.08 -1.44 -5.60
N SER A 39 13.03 -1.48 -6.92
CA SER A 39 12.85 -2.72 -7.68
C SER A 39 14.03 -3.69 -7.49
N ALA A 40 15.27 -3.18 -7.54
CA ALA A 40 16.47 -3.97 -7.31
C ALA A 40 16.56 -4.47 -5.85
N GLU A 41 16.19 -3.65 -4.87
CA GLU A 41 16.13 -4.04 -3.46
C GLU A 41 15.11 -5.15 -3.20
N LYS A 42 13.90 -5.03 -3.77
CA LYS A 42 12.89 -6.10 -3.73
C LYS A 42 13.42 -7.39 -4.34
N ALA A 43 14.10 -7.31 -5.48
CA ALA A 43 14.70 -8.48 -6.13
C ALA A 43 15.78 -9.14 -5.25
N LYS A 44 16.63 -8.34 -4.59
CA LYS A 44 17.63 -8.81 -3.63
C LYS A 44 16.97 -9.51 -2.43
N ALA A 45 15.95 -8.90 -1.83
CA ALA A 45 15.19 -9.50 -0.73
C ALA A 45 14.60 -10.86 -1.11
N PHE A 46 13.98 -10.98 -2.29
CA PHE A 46 13.50 -12.28 -2.76
C PHE A 46 14.63 -13.28 -3.05
N CYS A 47 15.80 -12.83 -3.47
CA CYS A 47 16.97 -13.70 -3.65
C CYS A 47 17.43 -14.28 -2.30
N GLU A 48 17.50 -13.45 -1.26
CA GLU A 48 17.86 -13.86 0.10
C GLU A 48 16.85 -14.86 0.67
N ILE A 49 15.56 -14.55 0.56
CA ILE A 49 14.48 -15.47 0.96
C ILE A 49 14.59 -16.80 0.22
N THR A 50 14.92 -16.78 -1.07
CA THR A 50 15.08 -18.00 -1.87
C THR A 50 16.24 -18.84 -1.39
N LYS A 51 17.37 -18.21 -1.02
CA LYS A 51 18.54 -18.92 -0.46
C LYS A 51 18.17 -19.59 0.86
N GLN A 52 17.50 -18.89 1.76
CA GLN A 52 17.06 -19.43 3.05
C GLN A 52 16.03 -20.56 2.88
N PHE A 53 15.07 -20.36 1.98
CA PHE A 53 14.06 -21.37 1.65
C PHE A 53 14.72 -22.65 1.13
N ASN A 54 15.57 -22.54 0.11
CA ASN A 54 16.24 -23.70 -0.50
C ASN A 54 17.27 -24.37 0.43
N ALA A 55 17.73 -23.69 1.48
CA ALA A 55 18.61 -24.25 2.50
C ALA A 55 17.83 -24.98 3.62
N THR A 56 16.50 -24.90 3.63
CA THR A 56 15.67 -25.60 4.61
C THR A 56 15.46 -27.05 4.19
N ASP A 57 15.57 -27.98 5.14
CA ASP A 57 15.33 -29.40 4.85
C ASP A 57 13.86 -29.68 4.55
N GLY A 58 13.60 -30.64 3.65
CA GLY A 58 12.24 -31.07 3.31
C GLY A 58 11.48 -30.16 2.35
N VAL A 59 12.13 -29.16 1.75
CA VAL A 59 11.54 -28.36 0.66
C VAL A 59 12.12 -28.72 -0.70
N ASN A 60 11.35 -28.47 -1.76
CA ASN A 60 11.86 -28.58 -3.12
C ASN A 60 12.57 -27.30 -3.51
N GLN A 61 13.68 -27.39 -4.24
CA GLN A 61 14.38 -26.20 -4.73
C GLN A 61 13.50 -25.37 -5.66
N ARG A 62 13.40 -24.07 -5.39
CA ARG A 62 12.61 -23.11 -6.17
C ARG A 62 13.44 -21.92 -6.61
N THR A 63 13.00 -21.29 -7.71
CA THR A 63 13.55 -20.03 -8.19
C THR A 63 12.90 -18.85 -7.46
N ALA A 64 13.61 -17.72 -7.33
CA ALA A 64 13.08 -16.49 -6.75
C ALA A 64 11.76 -16.02 -7.40
N LYS A 65 11.62 -16.22 -8.72
CA LYS A 65 10.38 -15.93 -9.45
C LYS A 65 9.20 -16.77 -8.92
N GLN A 66 9.42 -18.04 -8.63
CA GLN A 66 8.38 -18.95 -8.13
C GLN A 66 7.97 -18.60 -6.70
N ILE A 67 8.94 -18.30 -5.83
CA ILE A 67 8.70 -17.89 -4.44
C ILE A 67 7.94 -16.56 -4.41
N ARG A 68 8.38 -15.57 -5.18
CA ARG A 68 7.69 -14.28 -5.33
C ARG A 68 6.25 -14.48 -5.80
N GLN A 69 6.02 -15.30 -6.83
CA GLN A 69 4.68 -15.56 -7.33
C GLN A 69 3.80 -16.26 -6.28
N CYS A 70 4.37 -17.23 -5.55
CA CYS A 70 3.67 -17.93 -4.47
C CYS A 70 3.24 -16.94 -3.37
N TYR A 71 4.16 -16.09 -2.91
CA TYR A 71 3.89 -15.05 -1.93
C TYR A 71 2.78 -14.08 -2.38
N LEU A 72 2.84 -13.56 -3.61
CA LEU A 72 1.81 -12.65 -4.14
C LEU A 72 0.42 -13.31 -4.18
N ASN A 73 0.38 -14.59 -4.57
CA ASN A 73 -0.86 -15.36 -4.57
C ASN A 73 -1.38 -15.60 -3.15
N LEU A 74 -0.50 -15.91 -2.19
CA LEU A 74 -0.85 -16.05 -0.78
C LEU A 74 -1.44 -14.74 -0.24
N LYS A 75 -0.71 -13.64 -0.39
CA LYS A 75 -1.16 -12.31 0.04
C LYS A 75 -2.54 -11.96 -0.52
N LYS A 76 -2.77 -12.21 -1.82
CA LYS A 76 -4.08 -11.98 -2.46
C LYS A 76 -5.17 -12.82 -1.79
N LYS A 77 -4.93 -14.11 -1.56
CA LYS A 77 -5.88 -15.01 -0.90
C LYS A 77 -6.17 -14.58 0.54
N LEU A 78 -5.14 -14.19 1.29
CA LEU A 78 -5.27 -13.70 2.66
C LEU A 78 -6.13 -12.43 2.71
N ARG A 79 -5.91 -11.49 1.80
CA ARG A 79 -6.75 -10.28 1.68
C ARG A 79 -8.20 -10.61 1.34
N GLN A 80 -8.43 -11.54 0.40
CA GLN A 80 -9.78 -11.99 0.05
C GLN A 80 -10.50 -12.62 1.24
N LYS A 81 -9.84 -13.54 1.97
CA LYS A 81 -10.38 -14.15 3.19
C LYS A 81 -10.71 -13.07 4.24
N SER A 82 -9.80 -12.13 4.46
CA SER A 82 -9.96 -11.04 5.43
C SER A 82 -11.13 -10.10 5.08
N THR A 83 -11.29 -9.77 3.79
CA THR A 83 -12.44 -8.97 3.33
C THR A 83 -13.76 -9.75 3.44
N CYS A 84 -13.77 -11.04 3.10
CA CYS A 84 -14.94 -11.91 3.27
C CYS A 84 -15.39 -11.93 4.74
N LEU A 85 -14.45 -12.15 5.66
CA LEU A 85 -14.72 -12.13 7.11
C LEU A 85 -15.28 -10.78 7.56
N ARG A 86 -14.68 -9.66 7.12
CA ARG A 86 -15.20 -8.31 7.43
C ARG A 86 -16.61 -8.07 6.89
N GLN A 87 -16.91 -8.58 5.69
CA GLN A 87 -18.25 -8.47 5.10
C GLN A 87 -19.27 -9.30 5.87
N GLU A 88 -18.92 -10.52 6.27
CA GLU A 88 -19.78 -11.39 7.07
C GLU A 88 -20.12 -10.77 8.42
N LEU A 89 -19.13 -10.19 9.11
CA LEU A 89 -19.34 -9.46 10.37
C LEU A 89 -20.26 -8.25 10.25
N ARG A 90 -20.34 -7.63 9.06
CA ARG A 90 -21.17 -6.45 8.78
C ARG A 90 -22.59 -6.81 8.30
N LYS A 91 -22.93 -8.08 8.12
CA LYS A 91 -24.28 -8.50 7.71
C LYS A 91 -25.26 -8.29 8.87
N THR A 92 -26.03 -7.21 8.84
CA THR A 92 -27.10 -6.92 9.78
C THR A 92 -28.41 -7.54 9.26
N GLY A 93 -28.68 -8.79 9.60
CA GLY A 93 -29.86 -9.49 9.11
C GLY A 93 -30.38 -10.63 9.99
N GLY A 94 -29.98 -10.69 11.27
CA GLY A 94 -30.50 -11.66 12.25
C GLY A 94 -30.25 -13.16 11.96
N GLY A 95 -29.63 -13.50 10.82
CA GLY A 95 -29.29 -14.87 10.44
C GLY A 95 -27.98 -15.36 11.06
N GLU A 96 -27.81 -16.68 11.09
CA GLU A 96 -26.59 -17.32 11.59
C GLU A 96 -25.34 -16.81 10.84
N VAL A 97 -24.28 -16.55 11.59
CA VAL A 97 -22.97 -16.17 11.04
C VAL A 97 -22.46 -17.33 10.20
N ALA A 98 -22.14 -17.05 8.91
CA ALA A 98 -21.58 -18.04 8.02
C ALA A 98 -20.24 -18.57 8.57
N LYS A 99 -19.99 -19.86 8.31
CA LYS A 99 -18.92 -20.71 8.84
C LYS A 99 -17.58 -19.97 8.98
N GLU A 100 -16.94 -20.16 10.14
CA GLU A 100 -15.60 -19.67 10.48
C GLU A 100 -14.65 -19.86 9.28
N VAL A 101 -14.25 -18.76 8.65
CA VAL A 101 -13.23 -18.81 7.61
C VAL A 101 -11.95 -19.30 8.29
N GLU A 102 -11.59 -20.57 8.05
CA GLU A 102 -10.39 -21.16 8.62
C GLU A 102 -9.15 -20.45 8.06
N LEU A 103 -8.65 -19.50 8.86
CA LEU A 103 -7.32 -18.91 8.76
C LEU A 103 -6.42 -19.67 9.72
N SER A 104 -5.30 -20.19 9.22
CA SER A 104 -4.29 -20.76 10.11
C SER A 104 -3.75 -19.69 11.07
N THR A 105 -3.22 -20.10 12.22
CA THR A 105 -2.66 -19.16 13.21
C THR A 105 -1.59 -18.26 12.61
N LEU A 106 -0.79 -18.78 11.66
CA LEU A 106 0.22 -18.01 10.95
C LEU A 106 -0.41 -17.00 9.97
N GLU A 107 -1.46 -17.42 9.25
CA GLU A 107 -2.20 -16.53 8.35
C GLU A 107 -2.81 -15.34 9.10
N ARG A 108 -3.39 -15.57 10.29
CA ARG A 108 -3.95 -14.50 11.15
C ARG A 108 -2.87 -13.52 11.61
N ARG A 109 -1.78 -14.03 12.19
CA ARG A 109 -0.66 -13.20 12.65
C ARG A 109 -0.03 -12.40 11.50
N PHE A 110 0.07 -13.00 10.32
CA PHE A 110 0.59 -12.30 9.15
C PHE A 110 -0.35 -11.17 8.71
N LEU A 111 -1.66 -11.37 8.77
CA LEU A 111 -2.64 -10.34 8.44
C LEU A 111 -2.70 -9.19 9.45
N GLU A 112 -2.29 -9.40 10.70
CA GLU A 112 -2.26 -8.37 11.75
C GLU A 112 -1.12 -7.37 11.58
N GLU A 113 -0.16 -7.63 10.68
CA GLU A 113 0.96 -6.72 10.43
C GLU A 113 0.46 -5.35 9.92
N PRO A 114 0.78 -4.22 10.59
CA PRO A 114 0.29 -2.89 10.24
C PRO A 114 0.56 -2.51 8.79
N ILE A 115 1.74 -2.85 8.28
CA ILE A 115 2.18 -2.57 6.90
C ILE A 115 1.20 -3.17 5.86
N LEU A 116 0.48 -4.25 6.20
CA LEU A 116 -0.47 -4.92 5.32
C LEU A 116 -1.91 -4.43 5.46
N THR A 117 -2.26 -3.77 6.57
CA THR A 117 -3.63 -3.41 6.95
C THR A 117 -3.95 -1.92 6.87
N LEU A 118 -2.95 -1.05 6.87
CA LEU A 118 -3.18 0.40 6.85
C LEU A 118 -3.95 0.81 5.58
N PRO A 119 -5.15 1.40 5.74
CA PRO A 119 -5.87 2.00 4.63
C PRO A 119 -5.01 3.14 4.05
N LEU A 120 -5.00 3.26 2.73
CA LEU A 120 -4.33 4.38 2.09
C LEU A 120 -5.17 5.62 2.41
N SER A 121 -4.67 6.51 3.27
CA SER A 121 -5.26 7.84 3.42
C SER A 121 -5.14 8.54 2.08
N THR A 122 -6.27 8.70 1.39
CA THR A 122 -6.32 9.54 0.19
C THR A 122 -7.39 10.59 0.40
N PRO A 123 -7.11 11.86 0.04
CA PRO A 123 -8.09 12.94 0.19
C PRO A 123 -9.27 12.85 -0.79
N TYR A 124 -9.31 11.80 -1.61
CA TYR A 124 -10.31 11.56 -2.66
C TYR A 124 -11.02 10.21 -2.50
N ASP A 125 -11.04 9.65 -1.29
CA ASP A 125 -11.88 8.51 -0.95
C ASP A 125 -13.10 9.00 -0.15
N SER A 126 -14.31 8.63 -0.59
CA SER A 126 -15.59 9.19 -0.14
C SER A 126 -15.96 8.91 1.32
N ASP A 127 -15.10 8.20 2.06
CA ASP A 127 -15.27 7.93 3.50
C ASP A 127 -14.27 8.71 4.39
N THR A 128 -13.60 9.75 3.87
CA THR A 128 -12.83 10.69 4.71
C THR A 128 -13.78 11.51 5.56
N SER A 129 -14.24 10.92 6.66
CA SER A 129 -15.05 11.59 7.67
C SER A 129 -14.31 12.85 8.14
N GLN A 130 -14.99 13.99 8.03
CA GLN A 130 -14.48 15.36 8.19
C GLN A 130 -13.83 15.68 9.57
N MET A 131 -13.69 14.69 10.44
CA MET A 131 -13.19 14.80 11.81
C MET A 131 -11.67 14.97 11.89
N GLU A 132 -10.91 14.62 10.84
CA GLU A 132 -9.44 14.81 10.80
C GLU A 132 -9.02 16.21 10.31
N ILE A 133 -9.87 16.90 9.54
CA ILE A 133 -9.56 18.24 9.02
C ILE A 133 -9.55 19.28 10.17
N LEU A 134 -10.37 19.08 11.20
CA LEU A 134 -10.52 20.05 12.29
C LEU A 134 -9.42 19.99 13.37
N LYS A 135 -8.58 18.94 13.43
CA LYS A 135 -7.50 18.87 14.42
C LYS A 135 -6.23 19.64 14.02
N SER A 136 -6.14 20.08 12.76
CA SER A 136 -4.98 20.81 12.23
C SER A 136 -5.14 22.33 12.28
N GLN A 137 -6.30 22.83 12.72
CA GLN A 137 -6.59 24.26 12.87
C GLN A 137 -6.89 24.60 14.33
N ASP A 138 -5.90 24.41 15.19
CA ASP A 138 -5.92 24.97 16.56
C ASP A 138 -4.50 25.33 17.01
N LYS A 139 -3.76 26.08 16.16
CA LYS A 139 -2.71 27.01 16.60
C LYS A 139 -2.73 28.23 15.69
N SER A 140 -2.85 29.41 16.32
CA SER A 140 -2.94 30.79 15.79
C SER A 140 -4.23 31.20 15.07
N ASN A 141 -5.28 31.48 15.85
CA ASN A 141 -6.14 32.63 15.57
C ASN A 141 -5.47 33.87 16.18
N ALA A 142 -5.12 34.85 15.35
CA ALA A 142 -5.49 36.25 15.52
C ALA A 142 -5.05 37.05 14.28
N ASP A 143 -6.05 37.67 13.65
CA ASP A 143 -6.02 38.91 12.87
C ASP A 143 -5.71 38.85 11.36
N ASP A 144 -6.77 38.60 10.58
CA ASP A 144 -7.41 39.47 9.55
C ASP A 144 -6.55 40.34 8.59
N PRO A 145 -7.07 40.84 7.45
CA PRO A 145 -8.06 40.35 6.48
C PRO A 145 -7.44 40.30 5.06
N PHE A 146 -8.17 39.77 4.07
CA PHE A 146 -8.31 40.28 2.68
C PHE A 146 -8.55 39.15 1.68
N VAL A 147 -9.84 38.95 1.42
CA VAL A 147 -10.44 38.30 0.26
C VAL A 147 -9.69 38.69 -1.02
N ARG A 148 -9.15 37.71 -1.75
CA ARG A 148 -8.61 37.93 -3.10
C ARG A 148 -9.73 37.70 -4.14
N PRO A 149 -10.20 38.70 -4.89
CA PRO A 149 -11.16 38.49 -5.96
C PRO A 149 -10.46 38.01 -7.24
N LEU A 150 -11.09 37.06 -7.91
CA LEU A 150 -10.74 36.56 -9.25
C LEU A 150 -10.87 37.69 -10.28
N THR A 151 -9.84 37.93 -11.08
CA THR A 151 -9.88 38.87 -12.21
C THR A 151 -10.34 38.18 -13.49
N PRO A 152 -11.32 38.73 -14.23
CA PRO A 152 -11.49 38.45 -15.65
C PRO A 152 -11.13 39.65 -16.54
N SER A 153 -10.38 39.33 -17.59
CA SER A 153 -10.49 39.79 -18.99
C SER A 153 -10.79 41.26 -19.30
N GLN A 154 -9.78 41.88 -19.95
CA GLN A 154 -9.79 42.94 -20.96
C GLN A 154 -11.12 43.66 -21.29
N ASN A 155 -11.11 45.00 -21.20
CA ASN A 155 -11.50 45.91 -22.29
C ASN A 155 -11.20 47.40 -21.98
N ALA A 156 -10.62 48.07 -22.99
CA ALA A 156 -10.87 49.43 -23.46
C ALA A 156 -10.54 50.71 -22.63
N SER A 157 -9.58 51.46 -23.20
CA SER A 157 -9.65 52.90 -23.56
C SER A 157 -9.17 54.01 -22.61
N ALA A 158 -8.17 54.75 -23.14
CA ALA A 158 -7.92 56.21 -23.05
C ALA A 158 -7.56 56.78 -21.64
N GLU A 159 -6.73 57.82 -21.46
CA GLU A 159 -6.25 58.91 -22.30
C GLU A 159 -5.10 59.66 -21.57
N ALA A 160 -4.22 60.31 -22.34
CA ALA A 160 -3.43 61.55 -22.06
C ALA A 160 -2.44 61.60 -20.85
N SER A 161 -1.11 61.72 -21.12
CA SER A 161 -0.29 62.97 -21.09
C SER A 161 0.26 63.28 -19.67
N GLU A 162 1.51 63.64 -19.39
CA GLU A 162 2.51 64.46 -20.08
C GLU A 162 3.94 64.08 -19.66
N LEU A 163 4.88 64.60 -20.44
CA LEU A 163 6.34 64.56 -20.32
C LEU A 163 6.83 65.31 -19.07
N ASP A 164 7.84 64.79 -18.38
CA ASP A 164 8.96 65.65 -17.99
C ASP A 164 10.28 64.87 -17.98
N THR A 165 11.25 65.44 -18.68
CA THR A 165 12.62 64.99 -18.82
C THR A 165 13.46 65.96 -18.02
N SER A 166 14.07 65.51 -16.93
CA SER A 166 15.24 66.20 -16.38
C SER A 166 16.30 65.21 -15.95
N VAL A 167 17.35 65.20 -16.76
CA VAL A 167 18.67 64.63 -16.52
C VAL A 167 19.33 65.39 -15.37
N ILE A 168 19.85 64.67 -14.36
CA ILE A 168 20.78 65.23 -13.38
C ILE A 168 21.88 64.19 -13.10
N TYR A 169 23.07 64.54 -13.62
CA TYR A 169 24.47 64.09 -13.43
C TYR A 169 24.86 62.61 -13.56
#